data_AF-A0A946G915-F1
#
_entry.id   AF-A0A946G915-F1
#
_cell.length_a   1.000
_cell.length_b   1.000
_cell.length_c   1.000
_cell.angle_alpha   90.00
_cell.angle_beta   90.00
_cell.angle_gamma   90.00
#
_symmetry.space_group_name_H-M   'P 1'
#
loop_
_entity.id
_entity.type
_entity.pdbx_description
1 polymer ?
#
loop_
_entity_poly.entity_id
_entity_poly.type
_entity_poly.pdbx_seq_one_letter_code
_entity_poly.pdbx_strand_id
1 'polypeptide(L)'
;MGTLLRGAIVLGLIWAAVWGMTSWSGARKATPEKVSGMIGQAEFEDWSVEEMTSYSEFRREQRIDSIDEIAETLNRLDLRQRKQLDEQGKVVEMFFRFSKEEKLHFVDLIFNENMERLMKSFDEMPPEERQKMVERSVQDMTDGKGAEALARLKEEDPEILNVVISKGFSSYYQSASADIKMSLLPFMDAVGEIVQGFAKPKVGL
;
A
#
# COMPACT_ATOMS: atom_id res chain seq x y z
N MET A 1 26.16 -18.41 -47.44
CA MET A 1 25.52 -17.12 -47.10
C MET A 1 24.12 -17.27 -46.48
N GLY A 2 23.24 -18.17 -46.96
CA GLY A 2 21.82 -18.19 -46.55
C GLY A 2 21.49 -18.69 -45.13
N THR A 3 22.35 -19.51 -44.51
CA THR A 3 22.11 -20.04 -43.15
C THR A 3 22.38 -18.99 -42.06
N LEU A 4 23.41 -18.16 -42.23
CA LEU A 4 23.72 -17.04 -41.33
C LEU A 4 22.62 -15.98 -41.36
N LEU A 5 22.09 -15.66 -42.55
CA LEU A 5 21.00 -14.71 -42.70
C LEU A 5 19.70 -15.22 -42.03
N ARG A 6 19.38 -16.51 -42.20
CA ARG A 6 18.23 -17.14 -41.51
C ARG A 6 18.42 -17.18 -40.00
N GLY A 7 19.64 -17.47 -39.53
CA GLY A 7 19.98 -17.41 -38.11
C GLY A 7 19.77 -16.02 -37.51
N ALA A 8 20.23 -14.97 -38.19
CA ALA A 8 20.02 -13.59 -37.76
C ALA A 8 18.53 -13.18 -37.74
N ILE A 9 17.73 -13.63 -38.72
CA ILE A 9 16.28 -13.37 -38.75
C ILE A 9 15.57 -14.04 -37.57
N VAL A 10 15.87 -15.32 -37.30
CA VAL A 10 15.27 -16.03 -36.16
C VAL A 10 15.67 -15.38 -34.84
N LEU A 11 16.94 -14.99 -34.70
CA LEU A 11 17.41 -14.29 -33.50
C LEU A 11 16.71 -12.95 -33.32
N GLY A 12 16.52 -12.17 -34.39
CA GLY A 12 15.79 -10.91 -34.38
C GLY A 12 14.32 -11.08 -33.99
N LEU A 13 13.65 -12.13 -34.48
CA LEU A 13 12.27 -12.44 -34.10
C LEU A 13 12.15 -12.85 -32.63
N ILE A 14 13.09 -13.63 -32.11
CA ILE A 14 13.12 -14.00 -30.70
C ILE A 14 13.30 -12.75 -29.83
N TRP A 15 14.25 -11.86 -30.18
CA TRP A 15 14.44 -10.62 -29.44
C TRP A 15 13.24 -9.67 -29.54
N ALA A 16 12.58 -9.59 -30.69
CA ALA A 16 11.34 -8.81 -30.84
C ALA A 16 10.20 -9.38 -29.99
N ALA A 17 10.07 -10.72 -29.92
CA ALA A 17 9.09 -11.39 -29.07
C ALA A 17 9.39 -11.16 -27.59
N VAL A 18 10.65 -11.31 -27.15
CA VAL A 18 11.08 -11.01 -25.79
C VAL A 18 10.80 -9.55 -25.45
N TRP A 19 11.20 -8.62 -26.32
CA TRP A 19 10.99 -7.18 -26.10
C TRP A 19 9.49 -6.85 -26.00
N GLY A 20 8.66 -7.40 -26.89
CA GLY A 20 7.20 -7.28 -26.84
C GLY A 20 6.61 -7.82 -25.53
N MET A 21 7.07 -8.99 -25.08
CA MET A 21 6.61 -9.61 -23.84
C MET A 21 7.06 -8.83 -22.60
N THR A 22 8.31 -8.33 -22.59
CA THR A 22 8.84 -7.52 -21.49
C THR A 22 8.20 -6.13 -21.42
N SER A 23 7.92 -5.49 -22.56
CA SER A 23 7.23 -4.19 -22.61
C SER A 23 5.79 -4.32 -22.15
N TRP A 24 5.11 -5.40 -22.57
CA TRP A 24 3.74 -5.69 -22.15
C TRP A 24 3.63 -6.06 -20.68
N SER A 25 4.60 -6.83 -20.16
CA SER A 25 4.71 -7.14 -18.73
C SER A 25 5.08 -5.91 -17.90
N GLY A 26 5.92 -5.01 -18.43
CA GLY A 26 6.32 -3.77 -17.76
C GLY A 26 5.14 -2.82 -17.55
N ALA A 27 4.28 -2.64 -18.56
CA ALA A 27 3.10 -1.80 -18.47
C ALA A 27 2.08 -2.27 -17.41
N ARG A 28 2.02 -3.58 -17.15
CA ARG A 28 1.14 -4.19 -16.13
C ARG A 28 1.76 -4.28 -14.75
N LYS A 29 3.09 -4.16 -14.62
CA LYS A 29 3.76 -4.30 -13.34
C LYS A 29 3.44 -3.09 -12.45
N ALA A 30 2.85 -3.34 -11.29
CA ALA A 30 2.72 -2.32 -10.27
C ALA A 30 4.10 -2.03 -9.67
N THR A 31 4.49 -0.76 -9.66
CA THR A 31 5.72 -0.30 -9.01
C THR A 31 5.44 0.98 -8.22
N PRO A 32 6.26 1.29 -7.19
CA PRO A 32 6.14 2.54 -6.45
C PRO A 32 6.12 3.76 -7.37
N GLU A 33 7.01 3.80 -8.35
CA GLU A 33 7.16 4.92 -9.29
C GLU A 33 5.92 5.08 -10.17
N LYS A 34 5.28 3.97 -10.56
CA LYS A 34 4.03 4.01 -11.32
C LYS A 34 2.91 4.63 -10.49
N VAL A 35 2.75 4.21 -9.24
CA VAL A 35 1.74 4.79 -8.33
C VAL A 35 2.01 6.27 -8.11
N SER A 36 3.25 6.65 -7.80
CA SER A 36 3.64 8.05 -7.62
C SER A 36 3.43 8.90 -8.88
N GLY A 37 3.63 8.31 -10.07
CA GLY A 37 3.37 8.95 -11.35
C GLY A 37 1.87 9.18 -11.60
N MET A 38 1.03 8.18 -11.30
CA MET A 38 -0.43 8.29 -11.39
C MET A 38 -0.96 9.38 -10.45
N ILE A 39 -0.49 9.42 -9.20
CA ILE A 39 -0.84 10.48 -8.24
C ILE A 39 -0.45 11.85 -8.78
N GLY A 40 0.76 11.99 -9.33
CA GLY A 40 1.24 13.24 -9.90
C GLY A 40 0.44 13.68 -11.13
N GLN A 41 0.03 12.75 -11.98
CA GLN A 41 -0.74 13.02 -13.20
C GLN A 41 -2.20 13.38 -12.92
N ALA A 42 -2.79 12.82 -11.86
CA ALA A 42 -4.17 13.09 -11.46
C ALA A 42 -4.38 14.51 -10.91
N GLU A 43 -3.30 15.18 -10.47
CA GLU A 43 -3.31 16.56 -9.96
C GLU A 43 -4.49 16.85 -9.01
N PHE A 44 -4.71 15.96 -8.02
CA PHE A 44 -5.84 16.07 -7.10
C PHE A 44 -5.90 17.45 -6.43
N GLU A 45 -6.95 18.21 -6.79
CA GLU A 45 -7.39 19.42 -6.10
C GLU A 45 -7.73 19.08 -4.63
N ASP A 46 -7.55 20.03 -3.72
CA ASP A 46 -7.86 19.84 -2.30
C ASP A 46 -9.36 19.99 -2.06
N TRP A 47 -10.05 18.87 -1.88
CA TRP A 47 -11.48 18.79 -1.59
C TRP A 47 -11.75 18.47 -0.11
N SER A 48 -10.73 18.57 0.75
CA SER A 48 -10.86 18.27 2.18
C SER A 48 -11.68 19.31 2.96
N VAL A 49 -11.76 20.54 2.45
CA VAL A 49 -12.38 21.70 3.12
C VAL A 49 -13.67 22.19 2.46
N GLU A 50 -14.03 21.69 1.27
CA GLU A 50 -15.17 22.19 0.50
C GLU A 50 -16.39 21.27 0.54
N GLU A 51 -17.59 21.85 0.51
CA GLU A 51 -18.81 21.08 0.31
C GLU A 51 -18.86 20.53 -1.13
N MET A 52 -18.98 19.20 -1.27
CA MET A 52 -18.98 18.50 -2.57
C MET A 52 -20.08 18.94 -3.56
N THR A 53 -21.04 19.74 -3.11
CA THR A 53 -22.14 20.30 -3.91
C THR A 53 -21.67 21.33 -4.93
N SER A 54 -20.45 21.83 -4.79
CA SER A 54 -19.86 22.85 -5.66
C SER A 54 -19.30 22.31 -7.00
N TYR A 55 -19.19 20.98 -7.16
CA TYR A 55 -18.56 20.34 -8.32
C TYR A 55 -19.56 19.61 -9.22
N SER A 56 -19.29 19.59 -10.53
CA SER A 56 -20.12 18.84 -11.48
C SER A 56 -20.01 17.33 -11.24
N GLU A 57 -21.10 16.60 -11.48
CA GLU A 57 -21.13 15.13 -11.37
C GLU A 57 -20.03 14.46 -12.17
N PHE A 58 -19.85 14.89 -13.42
CA PHE A 58 -18.79 14.39 -14.30
C PHE A 58 -17.37 14.52 -13.70
N ARG A 59 -17.06 15.64 -13.01
CA ARG A 59 -15.76 15.81 -12.36
C ARG A 59 -15.60 14.85 -11.18
N ARG A 60 -16.67 14.63 -10.40
CA ARG A 60 -16.64 13.69 -9.27
C ARG A 60 -16.40 12.26 -9.76
N GLU A 61 -17.10 11.85 -10.83
CA GLU A 61 -16.90 10.52 -11.43
C GLU A 61 -15.46 10.31 -11.91
N GLN A 62 -14.89 11.24 -12.67
CA GLN A 62 -13.49 11.14 -13.13
C GLN A 62 -12.49 11.04 -11.98
N ARG A 63 -12.77 11.75 -10.88
CA ARG A 63 -11.91 11.74 -9.71
C ARG A 63 -11.98 10.41 -8.98
N ILE A 64 -13.18 9.84 -8.81
CA ILE A 64 -13.37 8.49 -8.27
C ILE A 64 -12.67 7.44 -9.15
N ASP A 65 -12.83 7.49 -10.47
CA ASP A 65 -12.14 6.57 -11.38
C ASP A 65 -10.61 6.63 -11.21
N SER A 66 -10.06 7.83 -11.02
CA SER A 66 -8.63 8.02 -10.76
C SER A 66 -8.20 7.42 -9.42
N ILE A 67 -9.03 7.56 -8.38
CA ILE A 67 -8.80 6.96 -7.06
C ILE A 67 -8.81 5.44 -7.17
N ASP A 68 -9.75 4.86 -7.91
CA ASP A 68 -9.89 3.43 -8.12
C ASP A 68 -8.64 2.84 -8.80
N GLU A 69 -8.19 3.45 -9.90
CA GLU A 69 -7.00 2.99 -10.62
C GLU A 69 -5.73 3.03 -9.76
N ILE A 70 -5.59 4.09 -8.94
CA ILE A 70 -4.47 4.24 -8.01
C ILE A 70 -4.54 3.18 -6.92
N ALA A 71 -5.71 2.98 -6.30
CA ALA A 71 -5.91 1.99 -5.25
C ALA A 71 -5.66 0.56 -5.75
N GLU A 72 -6.15 0.21 -6.94
CA GLU A 72 -5.88 -1.08 -7.58
C GLU A 72 -4.39 -1.31 -7.82
N THR A 73 -3.68 -0.28 -8.28
CA THR A 73 -2.24 -0.37 -8.55
C THR A 73 -1.46 -0.49 -7.24
N LEU A 74 -1.83 0.28 -6.22
CA LEU A 74 -1.27 0.20 -4.86
C LEU A 74 -1.47 -1.19 -4.24
N ASN A 75 -2.64 -1.79 -4.46
CA ASN A 75 -2.98 -3.12 -3.95
C ASN A 75 -2.11 -4.26 -4.51
N ARG A 76 -1.54 -4.06 -5.69
CA ARG A 76 -0.66 -5.03 -6.35
C ARG A 76 0.82 -4.90 -5.93
N LEU A 77 1.16 -3.88 -5.14
CA LEU A 77 2.50 -3.73 -4.58
C LEU A 77 2.74 -4.74 -3.46
N ASP A 78 3.93 -5.31 -3.41
CA ASP A 78 4.38 -6.08 -2.25
C ASP A 78 4.73 -5.18 -1.04
N LEU A 79 4.89 -5.76 0.14
CA LEU A 79 5.19 -5.01 1.38
C LEU A 79 6.42 -4.11 1.27
N ARG A 80 7.48 -4.55 0.58
CA ARG A 80 8.72 -3.76 0.42
C ARG A 80 8.49 -2.58 -0.50
N GLN A 81 7.74 -2.78 -1.58
CA GLN A 81 7.35 -1.72 -2.50
C GLN A 81 6.41 -0.70 -1.83
N ARG A 82 5.46 -1.16 -1.01
CA ARG A 82 4.59 -0.27 -0.22
C ARG A 82 5.38 0.59 0.75
N LYS A 83 6.31 0.01 1.49
CA LYS A 83 7.25 0.74 2.35
C LYS A 83 8.06 1.78 1.59
N GLN A 84 8.62 1.42 0.44
CA GLN A 84 9.34 2.36 -0.43
C GLN A 84 8.45 3.50 -0.93
N LEU A 85 7.16 3.23 -1.20
CA LEU A 85 6.21 4.25 -1.62
C LEU A 85 5.78 5.16 -0.46
N ASP A 86 5.56 4.58 0.73
CA ASP A 86 5.18 5.30 1.95
C ASP A 86 6.26 6.30 2.37
N GLU A 87 7.54 5.92 2.23
CA GLU A 87 8.69 6.82 2.43
C GLU A 87 8.67 8.08 1.54
N GLN A 88 7.91 8.08 0.46
CA GLN A 88 7.76 9.26 -0.41
C GLN A 88 6.66 10.21 0.07
N GLY A 89 5.81 9.78 1.02
CA GLY A 89 4.70 10.57 1.57
C GLY A 89 3.54 10.83 0.61
N LYS A 90 3.68 10.53 -0.68
CA LYS A 90 2.73 10.92 -1.74
C LYS A 90 1.33 10.35 -1.57
N VAL A 91 1.21 9.11 -1.08
CA VAL A 91 -0.10 8.47 -0.87
C VAL A 91 -0.85 9.16 0.27
N VAL A 92 -0.13 9.46 1.37
CA VAL A 92 -0.68 10.17 2.53
C VAL A 92 -1.07 11.59 2.15
N GLU A 93 -0.20 12.31 1.44
CA GLU A 93 -0.50 13.66 0.94
C GLU A 93 -1.74 13.69 0.04
N MET A 94 -1.83 12.75 -0.92
CA MET A 94 -3.01 12.59 -1.78
C MET A 94 -4.27 12.34 -0.95
N PHE A 95 -4.20 11.40 0.00
CA PHE A 95 -5.33 11.05 0.85
C PHE A 95 -5.85 12.25 1.67
N PHE A 96 -4.97 13.13 2.14
CA PHE A 96 -5.42 14.31 2.88
C PHE A 96 -6.11 15.37 2.02
N ARG A 97 -5.97 15.33 0.70
CA ARG A 97 -6.70 16.19 -0.25
C ARG A 97 -8.08 15.66 -0.63
N PHE A 98 -8.40 14.43 -0.23
CA PHE A 98 -9.68 13.81 -0.53
C PHE A 98 -10.81 14.41 0.31
N SER A 99 -12.01 14.42 -0.27
CA SER A 99 -13.23 14.65 0.49
C SER A 99 -13.47 13.51 1.50
N LYS A 100 -14.41 13.71 2.43
CA LYS A 100 -14.73 12.67 3.43
C LYS A 100 -15.18 11.36 2.78
N GLU A 101 -15.99 11.43 1.73
CA GLU A 101 -16.50 10.27 1.00
C GLU A 101 -15.37 9.56 0.23
N GLU A 102 -14.51 10.32 -0.43
CA GLU A 102 -13.34 9.81 -1.15
C GLU A 102 -12.36 9.09 -0.22
N LYS A 103 -12.13 9.63 0.98
CA LYS A 103 -11.30 8.99 2.00
C LYS A 103 -11.84 7.63 2.41
N LEU A 104 -13.15 7.54 2.66
CA LEU A 104 -13.80 6.28 3.03
C LEU A 104 -13.68 5.27 1.88
N HIS A 105 -14.01 5.69 0.67
CA HIS A 105 -13.92 4.86 -0.54
C HIS A 105 -12.51 4.32 -0.78
N PHE A 106 -11.49 5.19 -0.71
CA PHE A 106 -10.10 4.79 -0.91
C PHE A 106 -9.63 3.78 0.13
N VAL A 107 -9.97 3.98 1.40
CA VAL A 107 -9.60 3.06 2.49
C VAL A 107 -10.23 1.70 2.31
N ASP A 108 -11.49 1.64 1.88
CA ASP A 108 -12.19 0.38 1.63
C ASP A 108 -11.57 -0.37 0.44
N LEU A 109 -11.07 0.33 -0.58
CA LEU A 109 -10.39 -0.27 -1.72
C LEU A 109 -9.03 -0.86 -1.37
N ILE A 110 -8.20 -0.14 -0.61
CA ILE A 110 -6.83 -0.59 -0.29
C ILE A 110 -6.83 -1.70 0.79
N PHE A 111 -7.93 -1.82 1.53
CA PHE A 111 -8.19 -2.90 2.44
C PHE A 111 -8.67 -4.16 1.69
N ASN A 112 -7.72 -4.87 1.11
CA ASN A 112 -7.99 -6.09 0.33
C ASN A 112 -7.87 -7.38 1.16
N GLU A 113 -8.20 -8.52 0.56
CA GLU A 113 -8.12 -9.84 1.20
C GLU A 113 -6.76 -10.17 1.83
N ASN A 114 -5.65 -9.66 1.31
CA ASN A 114 -4.33 -9.88 1.93
C ASN A 114 -4.24 -9.20 3.30
N MET A 115 -4.80 -8.00 3.42
CA MET A 115 -4.83 -7.25 4.68
C MET A 115 -5.74 -7.95 5.68
N GLU A 116 -6.90 -8.43 5.23
CA GLU A 116 -7.81 -9.23 6.04
C GLU A 116 -7.13 -10.52 6.54
N ARG A 117 -6.42 -11.24 5.66
CA ARG A 117 -5.63 -12.42 6.02
C ARG A 117 -4.57 -12.10 7.07
N LEU A 118 -3.83 -10.99 6.90
CA LEU A 118 -2.81 -10.56 7.86
C LEU A 118 -3.43 -10.27 9.23
N MET A 119 -4.52 -9.49 9.28
CA MET A 119 -5.20 -9.18 10.54
C MET A 119 -5.71 -10.44 11.21
N LYS A 120 -6.34 -11.34 10.46
CA LYS A 120 -6.81 -12.61 11.01
C LYS A 120 -5.67 -13.45 11.59
N SER A 121 -4.58 -13.61 10.84
CA SER A 121 -3.39 -14.32 11.33
C SER A 121 -2.78 -13.65 12.56
N PHE A 122 -2.81 -12.31 12.62
CA PHE A 122 -2.33 -11.59 13.79
C PHE A 122 -3.24 -11.78 15.00
N ASP A 123 -4.54 -11.71 14.81
CA ASP A 123 -5.54 -11.78 15.88
C ASP A 123 -5.67 -13.20 16.47
N GLU A 124 -5.34 -14.23 15.69
CA GLU A 124 -5.24 -15.62 16.16
C GLU A 124 -4.05 -15.86 17.10
N MET A 125 -3.06 -14.96 17.15
CA MET A 125 -1.90 -15.09 18.04
C MET A 125 -2.25 -14.76 19.51
N PRO A 126 -1.63 -15.47 20.48
CA PRO A 126 -1.74 -15.12 21.89
C PRO A 126 -1.28 -13.67 22.16
N PRO A 127 -1.83 -12.98 23.17
CA PRO A 127 -1.46 -11.59 23.48
C PRO A 127 0.05 -11.37 23.68
N GLU A 128 0.74 -12.33 24.30
CA GLU A 128 2.19 -12.26 24.52
C GLU A 128 2.99 -12.29 23.21
N GLU A 129 2.53 -13.08 22.23
CA GLU A 129 3.17 -13.16 20.91
C GLU A 129 2.89 -11.89 20.11
N ARG A 130 1.64 -11.40 20.14
CA ARG A 130 1.28 -10.10 19.55
C ARG A 130 2.12 -8.97 20.13
N GLN A 131 2.30 -8.93 21.45
CA GLN A 131 3.14 -7.96 22.13
C GLN A 131 4.56 -7.96 21.55
N LYS A 132 5.19 -9.14 21.45
CA LYS A 132 6.54 -9.27 20.89
C LYS A 132 6.63 -8.76 19.44
N MET A 133 5.63 -9.07 18.61
CA MET A 133 5.61 -8.60 17.22
C MET A 133 5.45 -7.07 17.15
N VAL A 134 4.54 -6.51 17.95
CA VAL A 134 4.30 -5.06 18.00
C VAL A 134 5.52 -4.31 18.51
N GLU A 135 6.13 -4.77 19.61
CA GLU A 135 7.34 -4.14 20.19
C GLU A 135 8.48 -4.12 19.17
N ARG A 136 8.72 -5.25 18.49
CA ARG A 136 9.73 -5.32 17.44
C ARG A 136 9.41 -4.39 16.26
N SER A 137 8.14 -4.31 15.85
CA SER A 137 7.71 -3.43 14.76
C SER A 137 7.91 -1.96 15.13
N VAL A 138 7.55 -1.59 16.36
CA VAL A 138 7.75 -0.24 16.91
C VAL A 138 9.24 0.11 16.93
N GLN A 139 10.10 -0.83 17.33
CA GLN A 139 11.54 -0.63 17.30
C GLN A 139 12.04 -0.44 15.86
N ASP A 140 11.70 -1.34 14.94
CA ASP A 140 12.11 -1.27 13.53
C ASP A 140 11.62 0.02 12.83
N MET A 141 10.44 0.52 13.19
CA MET A 141 9.91 1.80 12.69
C MET A 141 10.65 3.00 13.28
N THR A 142 10.95 2.98 14.58
CA THR A 142 11.70 4.04 15.27
C THR A 142 13.13 4.16 14.74
N ASP A 143 13.79 3.03 14.51
CA ASP A 143 15.18 2.96 14.04
C ASP A 143 15.31 3.23 12.53
N GLY A 144 14.18 3.22 11.80
CA GLY A 144 14.10 3.39 10.36
C GLY A 144 13.34 4.66 9.94
N LYS A 145 12.81 4.63 8.70
CA LYS A 145 12.03 5.74 8.13
C LYS A 145 10.54 5.73 8.53
N GLY A 146 10.13 4.82 9.42
CA GLY A 146 8.75 4.69 9.89
C GLY A 146 8.41 5.55 11.12
N ALA A 147 9.38 6.28 11.68
CA ALA A 147 9.22 7.02 12.92
C ALA A 147 8.12 8.09 12.85
N GLU A 148 8.00 8.79 11.71
CA GLU A 148 6.98 9.82 11.51
C GLU A 148 5.57 9.21 11.46
N ALA A 149 5.39 8.12 10.70
CA ALA A 149 4.12 7.42 10.63
C ALA A 149 3.70 6.88 12.01
N LEU A 150 4.64 6.31 12.76
CA LEU A 150 4.39 5.85 14.13
C LEU A 150 4.06 7.00 15.09
N ALA A 151 4.70 8.17 14.93
CA ALA A 151 4.43 9.35 15.74
C ALA A 151 3.01 9.86 15.49
N ARG A 152 2.60 10.01 14.22
CA ARG A 152 1.23 10.40 13.85
C ARG A 152 0.20 9.42 14.40
N LEU A 153 0.47 8.12 14.29
CA LEU A 153 -0.42 7.08 14.80
C LEU A 153 -0.67 7.20 16.31
N LYS A 154 0.38 7.49 17.08
CA LYS A 154 0.29 7.69 18.54
C LYS A 154 -0.33 9.04 18.92
N GLU A 155 -0.19 10.05 18.07
CA GLU A 155 -0.82 11.36 18.25
C GLU A 155 -2.34 11.27 18.03
N GLU A 156 -2.76 10.54 16.99
CA GLU A 156 -4.18 10.30 16.70
C GLU A 156 -4.84 9.42 17.77
N ASP A 157 -4.15 8.36 18.22
CA ASP A 157 -4.64 7.49 19.29
C ASP A 157 -3.50 6.93 20.15
N PRO A 158 -3.29 7.50 21.36
CA PRO A 158 -2.25 7.06 22.28
C PRO A 158 -2.38 5.61 22.75
N GLU A 159 -3.59 5.04 22.75
CA GLU A 159 -3.88 3.70 23.25
C GLU A 159 -3.82 2.62 22.16
N ILE A 160 -3.57 3.01 20.91
CA ILE A 160 -3.65 2.13 19.76
C ILE A 160 -2.78 0.88 19.87
N LEU A 161 -1.55 1.03 20.36
CA LEU A 161 -0.63 -0.10 20.53
C LEU A 161 -1.18 -1.10 21.56
N ASN A 162 -1.70 -0.60 22.68
CA ASN A 162 -2.31 -1.43 23.72
C ASN A 162 -3.54 -2.16 23.20
N VAL A 163 -4.37 -1.48 22.41
CA VAL A 163 -5.58 -2.06 21.80
C VAL A 163 -5.21 -3.15 20.78
N VAL A 164 -4.23 -2.91 19.91
CA VAL A 164 -3.76 -3.91 18.94
C VAL A 164 -3.18 -5.13 19.65
N ILE A 165 -2.36 -4.93 20.69
CA ILE A 165 -1.76 -6.01 21.48
C ILE A 165 -2.82 -6.85 22.21
N SER A 166 -3.86 -6.21 22.77
CA SER A 166 -4.86 -6.90 23.59
C SER A 166 -6.01 -7.49 22.75
N LYS A 167 -6.55 -6.73 21.80
CA LYS A 167 -7.76 -7.06 21.02
C LYS A 167 -7.52 -7.39 19.56
N GLY A 168 -6.35 -7.06 19.02
CA GLY A 168 -5.98 -7.37 17.64
C GLY A 168 -6.29 -6.22 16.68
N PHE A 169 -5.84 -6.34 15.43
CA PHE A 169 -6.06 -5.34 14.39
C PHE A 169 -7.53 -5.24 13.98
N SER A 170 -8.26 -6.37 13.89
CA SER A 170 -9.64 -6.35 13.42
C SER A 170 -10.56 -5.55 14.34
N SER A 171 -10.36 -5.70 15.65
CA SER A 171 -11.15 -4.96 16.66
C SER A 171 -10.96 -3.45 16.55
N TYR A 172 -9.77 -3.00 16.16
CA TYR A 172 -9.48 -1.58 16.02
C TYR A 172 -9.99 -1.04 14.68
N TYR A 173 -9.74 -1.79 13.61
CA TYR A 173 -10.10 -1.42 12.24
C TYR A 173 -11.61 -1.20 12.06
N GLN A 174 -12.45 -2.05 12.66
CA GLN A 174 -13.90 -1.97 12.48
C GLN A 174 -14.52 -0.67 13.04
N SER A 175 -13.93 -0.08 14.07
CA SER A 175 -14.42 1.14 14.71
C SER A 175 -13.68 2.41 14.30
N ALA A 176 -12.60 2.30 13.54
CA ALA A 176 -11.71 3.41 13.21
C ALA A 176 -12.28 4.31 12.09
N SER A 177 -12.00 5.61 12.17
CA SER A 177 -12.25 6.56 11.07
C SER A 177 -11.33 6.29 9.87
N ALA A 178 -11.66 6.84 8.70
CA ALA A 178 -10.81 6.69 7.51
C ALA A 178 -9.38 7.20 7.75
N ASP A 179 -9.23 8.33 8.43
CA ASP A 179 -7.92 8.91 8.76
C ASP A 179 -7.10 7.94 9.63
N ILE A 180 -7.70 7.41 10.70
CA ILE A 180 -7.04 6.44 11.59
C ILE A 180 -6.68 5.16 10.82
N LYS A 181 -7.58 4.65 9.97
CA LYS A 181 -7.32 3.47 9.14
C LYS A 181 -6.14 3.69 8.20
N MET A 182 -5.99 4.88 7.62
CA MET A 182 -4.83 5.22 6.79
C MET A 182 -3.54 5.30 7.60
N SER A 183 -3.58 5.98 8.74
CA SER A 183 -2.42 6.11 9.64
C SER A 183 -1.96 4.75 10.18
N LEU A 184 -2.86 3.78 10.24
CA LEU A 184 -2.58 2.41 10.68
C LEU A 184 -1.81 1.57 9.63
N LEU A 185 -1.94 1.86 8.33
CA LEU A 185 -1.39 1.01 7.26
C LEU A 185 0.13 0.80 7.35
N PRO A 186 0.97 1.85 7.54
CA PRO A 186 2.42 1.64 7.64
C PRO A 186 2.80 0.76 8.83
N PHE A 187 2.06 0.85 9.93
CA PHE A 187 2.26 0.01 11.10
C PHE A 187 1.82 -1.43 10.85
N MET A 188 0.69 -1.65 10.18
CA MET A 188 0.27 -3.00 9.75
C MET A 188 1.26 -3.64 8.81
N ASP A 189 1.79 -2.89 7.84
CA ASP A 189 2.81 -3.38 6.92
C ASP A 189 4.11 -3.74 7.67
N ALA A 190 4.51 -2.95 8.67
CA ALA A 190 5.68 -3.26 9.51
C ALA A 190 5.47 -4.54 10.35
N VAL A 191 4.30 -4.70 10.97
CA VAL A 191 3.96 -5.94 11.68
C VAL A 191 3.87 -7.12 10.72
N GLY A 192 3.29 -6.92 9.54
CA GLY A 192 3.23 -7.90 8.47
C GLY A 192 4.60 -8.33 7.98
N GLU A 193 5.56 -7.42 7.86
CA GLU A 193 6.95 -7.74 7.53
C GLU A 193 7.59 -8.65 8.58
N ILE A 194 7.25 -8.50 9.86
CA ILE A 194 7.75 -9.37 10.93
C ILE A 194 7.02 -10.72 10.94
N VAL A 195 5.69 -10.72 10.88
CA VAL A 195 4.86 -11.94 10.88
C VAL A 195 5.17 -12.81 9.66
N GLN A 196 5.22 -12.21 8.47
CA GLN A 196 5.61 -12.90 7.23
C GLN A 196 7.13 -13.08 7.14
N GLY A 197 7.93 -12.26 7.83
CA GLY A 197 9.39 -12.38 7.90
C GLY A 197 9.87 -13.49 8.82
N PHE A 198 9.08 -13.90 9.82
CA PHE A 198 9.24 -15.19 10.53
C PHE A 198 8.90 -16.39 9.62
N ALA A 199 8.14 -16.15 8.55
CA ALA A 199 7.93 -17.10 7.44
C ALA A 199 8.96 -16.95 6.30
N LYS A 200 10.13 -16.32 6.56
CA LYS A 200 11.34 -16.64 5.78
C LYS A 200 12.05 -17.81 6.49
N PRO A 201 12.11 -19.02 5.88
CA PRO A 201 13.06 -20.00 6.37
C PRO A 201 14.46 -19.38 6.28
N LYS A 202 15.26 -19.59 7.33
CA LYS A 202 16.72 -19.53 7.19
C LYS A 202 17.09 -20.54 6.11
N VAL A 203 17.28 -20.08 4.88
CA VAL A 203 18.24 -20.69 3.97
C VAL A 203 19.59 -20.23 4.54
N GLY A 204 20.36 -20.99 5.32
CA GLY A 204 20.39 -22.45 5.41
C GLY A 204 21.19 -22.99 4.22
N LEU A 205 22.52 -22.78 4.29
CA LEU A 205 23.59 -23.11 3.33
C LEU A 205 23.89 -22.06 2.24
#